data_AF-Q8EKL8-F1
#
_entry.id   AF-Q8EKL8-F1
#
_cell.length_a   1.000
_cell.length_b   1.000
_cell.length_c   1.000
_cell.angle_alpha   90.00
_cell.angle_beta   90.00
_cell.angle_gamma   90.00
#
_symmetry.space_group_name_H-M   'P 1'
#
loop_
_entity.id
_entity.type
_entity.pdbx_description
1 polymer ?
#
loop_
_entity_poly.entity_id
_entity_poly.type
_entity_poly.pdbx_seq_one_letter_code
_entity_poly.pdbx_strand_id
1 'polypeptide(L)'
;MSTVKSLVQPTDKPATTHSINPFNGMLRLWLFDVGSVSFLGTGLLGVVLSVFAGWAGQKDSFDIFVGMGIVSTSAAVAWQLIRLMANECSILIPRYRQNIFIQCEVMLIGVFSLAVLLCVLFGFSASLSLLVFAQGISLGFILLCLRQTQWFYSSFLLFILVPFSSALAEQVPLWLSLALLFVFAALIWRRCLVLPWRVEARSVYLNGLEMGWFWLPNLQSMRFLSRFERYLHPVNFFIGPMLTVLLLLLPVLALVLGVLFQLMHWDFPVLLLLAQFCVISCALVHWSRVQRARATALLLLMPGFDGRTGLINAFARGQQRLLYLISVGVLLCSLFITWLNGEMSVPLLAHLVISTYWACALVLGLGCLCRRVLQVSLTMLVVLAHSLWVSLSLAMQHDGHLYYWLLGDILLAVLGQVALFWGSKTLWRIDIDGL
;
A
#
# COMPACT_ATOMS: atom_id res chain seq x y z
N MET A 1 -42.36 -14.64 -68.80
CA MET A 1 -43.21 -14.07 -67.74
C MET A 1 -42.37 -13.98 -66.47
N SER A 2 -41.92 -12.75 -66.17
CA SER A 2 -41.12 -12.40 -65.01
C SER A 2 -42.02 -12.12 -63.80
N THR A 3 -41.71 -12.71 -62.65
CA THR A 3 -42.14 -12.18 -61.35
C THR A 3 -40.93 -12.08 -60.45
N VAL A 4 -40.22 -10.96 -60.60
CA VAL A 4 -39.19 -10.49 -59.67
C VAL A 4 -39.88 -10.27 -58.32
N LYS A 5 -39.51 -11.08 -57.32
CA LYS A 5 -39.86 -10.79 -55.92
C LYS A 5 -39.16 -9.50 -55.51
N SER A 6 -39.92 -8.54 -55.02
CA SER A 6 -39.42 -7.26 -54.53
C SER A 6 -38.38 -7.48 -53.42
N LEU A 7 -37.26 -6.79 -53.54
CA LEU A 7 -36.28 -6.64 -52.49
C LEU A 7 -36.97 -6.10 -51.23
N VAL A 8 -36.75 -6.80 -50.12
CA VAL A 8 -37.06 -6.34 -48.77
C VAL A 8 -36.48 -4.93 -48.61
N GLN A 9 -37.35 -3.93 -48.42
CA GLN A 9 -36.93 -2.58 -48.05
C GLN A 9 -36.09 -2.66 -46.76
N PRO A 10 -34.91 -2.02 -46.70
CA PRO A 10 -34.22 -1.85 -45.44
C PRO A 10 -35.14 -1.00 -44.57
N THR A 11 -35.56 -1.56 -43.45
CA THR A 11 -36.28 -0.78 -42.43
C THR A 11 -35.26 0.18 -41.84
N ASP A 12 -35.33 1.45 -42.26
CA ASP A 12 -34.69 2.59 -41.60
C ASP A 12 -35.30 2.78 -40.21
N LYS A 13 -35.06 1.83 -39.32
CA LYS A 13 -35.12 2.11 -37.89
C LYS A 13 -33.76 2.70 -37.55
N PRO A 14 -33.67 3.98 -37.18
CA PRO A 14 -32.43 4.50 -36.63
C PRO A 14 -32.06 3.59 -35.47
N ALA A 15 -30.91 2.92 -35.58
CA ALA A 15 -30.37 2.11 -34.50
C ALA A 15 -30.44 2.98 -33.26
N THR A 16 -31.20 2.56 -32.25
CA THR A 16 -31.23 3.23 -30.96
C THR A 16 -29.78 3.28 -30.51
N THR A 17 -29.19 4.46 -30.58
CA THR A 17 -27.90 4.74 -29.98
C THR A 17 -28.11 4.58 -28.49
N HIS A 18 -27.97 3.33 -28.01
CA HIS A 18 -27.85 3.06 -26.60
C HIS A 18 -26.64 3.86 -26.14
N SER A 19 -26.91 5.01 -25.52
CA SER A 19 -25.93 5.77 -24.78
C SER A 19 -25.46 4.85 -23.67
N ILE A 20 -24.34 4.16 -23.92
CA ILE A 20 -23.71 3.30 -22.92
C ILE A 20 -23.19 4.25 -21.83
N ASN A 21 -23.86 4.25 -20.68
CA ASN A 21 -23.45 5.02 -19.52
C ASN A 21 -21.99 4.65 -19.16
N PRO A 22 -21.06 5.62 -19.12
CA PRO A 22 -19.65 5.34 -18.85
C PRO A 22 -19.40 4.76 -17.46
N PHE A 23 -20.35 4.87 -16.52
CA PHE A 23 -20.26 4.34 -15.17
C PHE A 23 -20.76 2.88 -15.04
N ASN A 24 -21.32 2.30 -16.10
CA ASN A 24 -21.73 0.90 -16.08
C ASN A 24 -20.53 -0.01 -15.82
N GLY A 25 -20.61 -0.80 -14.74
CA GLY A 25 -19.53 -1.70 -14.33
C GLY A 25 -18.38 -1.04 -13.56
N MET A 26 -18.45 0.26 -13.24
CA MET A 26 -17.43 0.99 -12.48
C MET A 26 -17.11 0.29 -11.15
N LEU A 27 -18.13 -0.14 -10.40
CA LEU A 27 -17.93 -0.85 -9.12
C LEU A 27 -17.04 -2.09 -9.29
N ARG A 28 -17.26 -2.88 -10.34
CA ARG A 28 -16.45 -4.07 -10.62
C ARG A 28 -15.05 -3.72 -11.11
N LEU A 29 -14.89 -2.59 -11.81
CA LEU A 29 -13.59 -2.17 -12.32
C LEU A 29 -12.67 -1.64 -11.21
N TRP A 30 -13.23 -0.92 -10.24
CA TRP A 30 -12.48 -0.20 -9.22
C TRP A 30 -12.47 -0.88 -7.85
N LEU A 31 -13.57 -1.52 -7.43
CA LEU A 31 -13.69 -2.12 -6.09
C LEU A 31 -13.35 -3.62 -6.05
N PHE A 32 -13.36 -4.30 -7.19
CA PHE A 32 -13.00 -5.72 -7.27
C PHE A 32 -11.57 -5.92 -7.76
N ASP A 33 -10.97 -4.87 -8.33
CA ASP A 33 -9.54 -4.86 -8.59
C ASP A 33 -8.80 -4.55 -7.29
N VAL A 34 -7.97 -5.49 -6.85
CA VAL A 34 -7.27 -5.44 -5.57
C VAL A 34 -6.38 -4.20 -5.45
N GLY A 35 -5.72 -3.80 -6.56
CA GLY A 35 -4.85 -2.63 -6.52
C GLY A 35 -5.62 -1.34 -6.37
N SER A 36 -6.67 -1.16 -7.18
CA SER A 36 -7.52 0.03 -7.04
C SER A 36 -8.22 0.09 -5.70
N VAL A 37 -8.84 -0.99 -5.22
CA VAL A 37 -9.58 -0.95 -3.95
C VAL A 37 -8.67 -0.68 -2.75
N SER A 38 -7.41 -1.12 -2.79
CA SER A 38 -6.45 -0.86 -1.70
C SER A 38 -6.13 0.63 -1.59
N PHE A 39 -5.85 1.28 -2.72
CA PHE A 39 -5.59 2.72 -2.76
C PHE A 39 -6.85 3.54 -2.49
N LEU A 40 -8.01 3.15 -3.04
CA LEU A 40 -9.27 3.84 -2.77
C LEU A 40 -9.73 3.67 -1.32
N GLY A 41 -9.52 2.50 -0.71
CA GLY A 41 -9.79 2.28 0.70
C GLY A 41 -8.94 3.20 1.58
N THR A 42 -7.65 3.34 1.25
CA THR A 42 -6.74 4.28 1.94
C THR A 42 -7.17 5.73 1.72
N GLY A 43 -7.58 6.09 0.50
CA GLY A 43 -8.08 7.43 0.17
C GLY A 43 -9.36 7.77 0.92
N LEU A 44 -10.32 6.83 0.97
CA LEU A 44 -11.56 6.97 1.74
C LEU A 44 -11.28 7.12 3.24
N LEU A 45 -10.36 6.32 3.78
CA LEU A 45 -9.94 6.44 5.17
C LEU A 45 -9.34 7.83 5.44
N GLY A 46 -8.47 8.33 4.56
CA GLY A 46 -7.92 9.69 4.67
C GLY A 46 -9.01 10.76 4.66
N VAL A 47 -9.98 10.67 3.77
CA VAL A 47 -11.14 11.59 3.77
C VAL A 47 -11.92 11.50 5.08
N VAL A 48 -12.25 10.31 5.56
CA VAL A 48 -13.00 10.12 6.82
C VAL A 48 -12.22 10.68 8.02
N LEU A 49 -10.92 10.38 8.12
CA LEU A 49 -10.07 10.90 9.20
C LEU A 49 -9.92 12.42 9.12
N SER A 50 -9.90 13.01 7.92
CA SER A 50 -9.87 14.45 7.76
C SER A 50 -11.14 15.12 8.29
N VAL A 51 -12.31 14.51 8.12
CA VAL A 51 -13.57 15.01 8.71
C VAL A 51 -13.47 15.02 10.24
N PHE A 52 -12.95 13.96 10.84
CA PHE A 52 -12.76 13.90 12.30
C PHE A 52 -11.73 14.93 12.79
N ALA A 53 -10.60 15.08 12.10
CA ALA A 53 -9.58 16.07 12.44
C ALA A 53 -10.10 17.50 12.29
N GLY A 54 -10.87 17.77 11.23
CA GLY A 54 -11.53 19.05 11.00
C GLY A 54 -12.52 19.39 12.10
N TRP A 55 -13.34 18.42 12.51
CA TRP A 55 -14.28 18.61 13.62
C TRP A 55 -13.57 18.83 14.96
N ALA A 56 -12.43 18.18 15.18
CA ALA A 56 -11.59 18.38 16.36
C ALA A 56 -10.75 19.67 16.32
N GLY A 57 -10.80 20.45 15.23
CA GLY A 57 -10.00 21.67 15.06
C GLY A 57 -8.49 21.42 14.87
N GLN A 58 -8.07 20.18 14.59
CA GLN A 58 -6.67 19.83 14.41
C GLN A 58 -6.24 20.00 12.96
N LYS A 59 -5.77 21.20 12.61
CA LYS A 59 -5.35 21.54 11.24
C LYS A 59 -4.23 20.64 10.72
N ASP A 60 -3.17 20.40 11.49
CA ASP A 60 -2.02 19.63 11.01
C ASP A 60 -2.39 18.18 10.66
N SER A 61 -3.21 17.56 11.52
CA SER A 61 -3.79 16.23 11.26
C SER A 61 -4.70 16.25 10.04
N PHE A 62 -5.54 17.29 9.89
CA PHE A 62 -6.42 17.47 8.74
C PHE A 62 -5.64 17.52 7.42
N ASP A 63 -4.57 18.32 7.38
CA ASP A 63 -3.70 18.52 6.22
C ASP A 63 -3.09 17.20 5.74
N ILE A 64 -2.57 16.39 6.67
CA ILE A 64 -2.02 15.06 6.38
C ILE A 64 -3.10 14.12 5.81
N PHE A 65 -4.28 14.07 6.44
CA PHE A 65 -5.33 13.13 6.05
C PHE A 65 -5.98 13.47 4.70
N VAL A 66 -6.18 14.75 4.40
CA VAL A 66 -6.65 15.19 3.08
C VAL A 66 -5.59 14.96 2.00
N GLY A 67 -4.32 15.24 2.30
CA GLY A 67 -3.20 14.92 1.42
C GLY A 67 -3.16 13.43 1.07
N MET A 68 -3.33 12.57 2.08
CA MET A 68 -3.45 11.12 1.90
C MET A 68 -4.63 10.73 1.00
N GLY A 69 -5.79 11.39 1.16
CA GLY A 69 -6.97 11.19 0.31
C GLY A 69 -6.69 11.41 -1.18
N ILE A 70 -6.08 12.56 -1.50
CA ILE A 70 -5.74 12.98 -2.86
C ILE A 70 -4.68 12.04 -3.48
N VAL A 71 -3.59 11.81 -2.75
CA VAL A 71 -2.47 10.97 -3.19
C VAL A 71 -2.94 9.54 -3.45
N SER A 72 -3.73 8.96 -2.55
CA SER A 72 -4.19 7.58 -2.68
C SER A 72 -5.16 7.41 -3.86
N THR A 73 -6.10 8.35 -4.04
CA THR A 73 -7.02 8.32 -5.18
C THR A 73 -6.27 8.45 -6.51
N SER A 74 -5.23 9.29 -6.54
CA SER A 74 -4.38 9.46 -7.71
C SER A 74 -3.53 8.22 -8.03
N ALA A 75 -3.03 7.53 -7.00
CA ALA A 75 -2.36 6.23 -7.17
C ALA A 75 -3.33 5.16 -7.72
N ALA A 76 -4.59 5.14 -7.26
CA ALA A 76 -5.61 4.26 -7.81
C ALA A 76 -5.91 4.54 -9.30
N VAL A 77 -5.90 5.82 -9.69
CA VAL A 77 -6.06 6.24 -11.09
C VAL A 77 -4.85 5.82 -11.93
N ALA A 78 -3.62 6.08 -11.47
CA ALA A 78 -2.40 5.61 -12.12
C ALA A 78 -2.43 4.10 -12.35
N TRP A 79 -2.93 3.34 -11.37
CA TRP A 79 -3.08 1.90 -11.47
C TRP A 79 -4.06 1.45 -12.55
N GLN A 80 -5.24 2.07 -12.65
CA GLN A 80 -6.20 1.76 -13.71
C GLN A 80 -5.64 2.09 -15.10
N LEU A 81 -4.86 3.17 -15.23
CA LEU A 81 -4.18 3.51 -16.48
C LEU A 81 -3.11 2.48 -16.84
N ILE A 82 -2.36 1.95 -15.86
CA ILE A 82 -1.40 0.85 -16.09
C ILE A 82 -2.13 -0.42 -16.49
N ARG A 83 -3.25 -0.75 -15.85
CA ARG A 83 -4.08 -1.91 -16.22
C ARG A 83 -4.57 -1.81 -17.67
N LEU A 84 -4.98 -0.62 -18.11
CA LEU A 84 -5.33 -0.39 -19.52
C LEU A 84 -4.14 -0.67 -20.45
N MET A 85 -2.94 -0.19 -20.11
CA MET A 85 -1.72 -0.47 -20.88
C MET A 85 -1.29 -1.95 -20.83
N ALA A 86 -1.61 -2.66 -19.76
CA ALA A 86 -1.26 -4.07 -19.56
C ALA A 86 -2.14 -5.02 -20.38
N ASN A 87 -3.39 -4.64 -20.67
CA ASN A 87 -4.38 -5.50 -21.30
C ASN A 87 -4.49 -5.24 -22.81
N GLU A 88 -4.06 -6.20 -23.62
CA GLU A 88 -4.12 -6.16 -25.10
C GLU A 88 -5.57 -6.00 -25.59
N CYS A 89 -6.51 -6.67 -24.92
CA CYS A 89 -7.92 -6.63 -25.28
C CYS A 89 -8.59 -5.27 -25.03
N SER A 90 -7.92 -4.34 -24.33
CA SER A 90 -8.47 -3.00 -24.05
C SER A 90 -8.69 -2.18 -25.32
N ILE A 91 -7.96 -2.49 -26.40
CA ILE A 91 -8.09 -1.83 -27.71
C ILE A 91 -9.27 -2.41 -28.50
N LEU A 92 -9.60 -3.69 -28.26
CA LEU A 92 -10.63 -4.42 -29.00
C LEU A 92 -12.05 -4.14 -28.48
N ILE A 93 -12.19 -3.77 -27.21
CA ILE A 93 -13.50 -3.51 -26.59
C ILE A 93 -13.92 -2.05 -26.86
N PRO A 94 -15.00 -1.81 -27.63
CA PRO A 94 -15.45 -0.46 -27.94
C PRO A 94 -15.75 0.35 -26.68
N ARG A 95 -15.33 1.62 -26.67
CA ARG A 95 -15.55 2.61 -25.59
C ARG A 95 -14.99 2.24 -24.21
N TYR A 96 -14.37 1.07 -24.02
CA TYR A 96 -13.83 0.67 -22.72
C TYR A 96 -12.80 1.67 -22.18
N ARG A 97 -11.83 2.06 -23.02
CA ARG A 97 -10.81 3.06 -22.66
C ARG A 97 -11.42 4.43 -22.34
N GLN A 98 -12.37 4.87 -23.15
CA GLN A 98 -13.05 6.15 -22.94
C GLN A 98 -13.80 6.16 -21.61
N ASN A 99 -14.51 5.09 -21.27
CA ASN A 99 -15.24 4.97 -20.01
C ASN A 99 -14.27 5.03 -18.81
N ILE A 100 -13.13 4.32 -18.87
CA ILE A 100 -12.12 4.38 -17.81
C ILE A 100 -11.53 5.79 -17.68
N PHE A 101 -11.26 6.49 -18.78
CA PHE A 101 -10.76 7.87 -18.73
C PHE A 101 -11.76 8.82 -18.06
N ILE A 102 -13.05 8.73 -18.42
CA ILE A 102 -14.12 9.52 -17.77
C ILE A 102 -14.19 9.20 -16.27
N GLN A 103 -14.13 7.90 -15.91
CA GLN A 103 -14.13 7.49 -14.50
C GLN A 103 -12.92 8.04 -13.74
N CYS A 104 -11.72 8.00 -14.33
CA CYS A 104 -10.50 8.56 -13.73
C CYS A 104 -10.62 10.07 -13.50
N GLU A 105 -11.13 10.81 -14.49
CA GLU A 105 -11.34 12.25 -14.39
C GLU A 105 -12.33 12.60 -13.27
N VAL A 106 -13.48 11.91 -13.23
CA VAL A 106 -14.50 12.10 -12.18
C VAL A 106 -13.94 11.82 -10.80
N MET A 107 -13.06 10.82 -10.65
CA MET A 107 -12.46 10.49 -9.37
C MET A 107 -11.44 11.54 -8.91
N LEU A 108 -10.57 12.02 -9.81
CA LEU A 108 -9.61 13.07 -9.49
C LEU A 108 -10.31 14.40 -9.16
N ILE A 109 -11.27 14.82 -9.99
CA ILE A 109 -12.04 16.05 -9.75
C ILE A 109 -12.90 15.91 -8.49
N GLY A 110 -13.51 14.74 -8.29
CA GLY A 110 -14.38 14.46 -7.15
C GLY A 110 -13.66 14.53 -5.82
N VAL A 111 -12.49 13.86 -5.69
CA VAL A 111 -11.72 13.90 -4.44
C VAL A 111 -11.17 15.30 -4.16
N PHE A 112 -10.69 16.01 -5.19
CA PHE A 112 -10.18 17.36 -5.04
C PHE A 112 -11.29 18.35 -4.63
N SER A 113 -12.45 18.27 -5.29
CA SER A 113 -13.62 19.11 -4.97
C SER A 113 -14.12 18.83 -3.55
N LEU A 114 -14.14 17.57 -3.11
CA LEU A 114 -14.49 17.20 -1.75
C LEU A 114 -13.47 17.77 -0.74
N ALA A 115 -12.17 17.68 -1.01
CA ALA A 115 -11.14 18.26 -0.16
C ALA A 115 -11.26 19.80 -0.04
N VAL A 116 -11.53 20.50 -1.15
CA VAL A 116 -11.80 21.94 -1.15
C VAL A 116 -13.03 22.27 -0.31
N LEU A 117 -14.11 21.51 -0.48
CA LEU A 117 -15.33 21.68 0.32
C LEU A 117 -15.04 21.51 1.81
N LEU A 118 -14.28 20.48 2.21
CA LEU A 118 -13.90 20.27 3.61
C LEU A 118 -13.06 21.43 4.17
N CYS A 119 -12.11 21.96 3.39
CA CYS A 119 -11.33 23.13 3.82
C CYS A 119 -12.23 24.36 4.08
N VAL A 120 -13.22 24.59 3.21
CA VAL A 120 -14.18 25.70 3.37
C VAL A 120 -15.09 25.46 4.57
N LEU A 121 -15.62 24.24 4.74
CA LEU A 121 -16.54 23.90 5.84
C LEU A 121 -15.90 24.05 7.22
N PHE A 122 -14.62 23.69 7.38
CA PHE A 122 -13.91 23.79 8.65
C PHE A 122 -13.09 25.08 8.82
N GLY A 123 -13.14 26.00 7.85
CA GLY A 123 -12.42 27.29 7.94
C GLY A 123 -10.91 27.21 7.74
N PHE A 124 -10.39 26.10 7.20
CA PHE A 124 -8.96 25.89 6.95
C PHE A 124 -8.54 26.37 5.54
N SER A 125 -8.80 27.63 5.22
CA SER A 125 -8.50 28.21 3.90
C SER A 125 -7.00 28.21 3.55
N ALA A 126 -6.12 28.27 4.55
CA ALA A 126 -4.67 28.19 4.36
C ALA A 126 -4.24 26.84 3.72
N SER A 127 -4.98 25.76 3.97
CA SER A 127 -4.72 24.41 3.46
C SER A 127 -5.05 24.27 1.97
N LEU A 128 -5.67 25.26 1.33
CA LEU A 128 -5.93 25.22 -0.13
C LEU A 128 -4.63 25.14 -0.95
N SER A 129 -3.57 25.80 -0.49
CA SER A 129 -2.26 25.75 -1.14
C SER A 129 -1.67 24.33 -1.15
N LEU A 130 -1.81 23.63 -0.03
CA LEU A 130 -1.47 22.23 0.14
C LEU A 130 -2.26 21.32 -0.82
N LEU A 131 -3.56 21.55 -1.01
CA LEU A 131 -4.37 20.72 -1.92
C LEU A 131 -3.83 20.78 -3.35
N VAL A 132 -3.55 21.99 -3.83
CA VAL A 132 -3.02 22.22 -5.18
C VAL A 132 -1.65 21.56 -5.32
N PHE A 133 -0.80 21.70 -4.31
CA PHE A 133 0.51 21.07 -4.28
C PHE A 133 0.43 19.54 -4.30
N ALA A 134 -0.37 18.94 -3.42
CA ALA A 134 -0.59 17.50 -3.34
C ALA A 134 -1.17 16.93 -4.65
N GLN A 135 -2.13 17.62 -5.25
CA GLN A 135 -2.68 17.25 -6.56
C GLN A 135 -1.64 17.38 -7.68
N GLY A 136 -0.81 18.43 -7.65
CA GLY A 136 0.28 18.65 -8.61
C GLY A 136 1.31 17.54 -8.59
N ILE A 137 1.81 17.17 -7.41
CA ILE A 137 2.74 16.02 -7.24
C ILE A 137 2.07 14.73 -7.73
N SER A 138 0.80 14.52 -7.37
CA SER A 138 0.05 13.33 -7.76
C SER A 138 -0.14 13.20 -9.27
N LEU A 139 -0.42 14.31 -9.97
CA LEU A 139 -0.45 14.33 -11.44
C LEU A 139 0.95 14.11 -12.03
N GLY A 140 1.99 14.69 -11.45
CA GLY A 140 3.37 14.41 -11.82
C GLY A 140 3.70 12.92 -11.75
N PHE A 141 3.28 12.25 -10.67
CA PHE A 141 3.41 10.79 -10.51
C PHE A 141 2.64 10.01 -11.58
N ILE A 142 1.39 10.37 -11.88
CA ILE A 142 0.61 9.76 -12.97
C ILE A 142 1.36 9.92 -14.31
N LEU A 143 1.86 11.12 -14.61
CA LEU A 143 2.59 11.39 -15.84
C LEU A 143 3.88 10.55 -15.95
N LEU A 144 4.62 10.40 -14.85
CA LEU A 144 5.80 9.53 -14.79
C LEU A 144 5.43 8.08 -15.08
N CYS A 145 4.35 7.56 -14.47
CA CYS A 145 3.84 6.21 -14.73
C CYS A 145 3.41 6.00 -16.18
N LEU A 146 2.79 7.01 -16.82
CA LEU A 146 2.42 6.98 -18.24
C LEU A 146 3.64 7.01 -19.17
N ARG A 147 4.72 7.68 -18.77
CA ARG A 147 5.98 7.71 -19.51
C ARG A 147 6.69 6.36 -19.40
N GLN A 148 6.85 5.86 -18.19
CA GLN A 148 7.52 4.61 -17.85
C GLN A 148 6.77 3.93 -16.70
N THR A 149 6.16 2.77 -16.98
CA THR A 149 5.28 2.08 -16.02
C THR A 149 5.99 1.63 -14.75
N GLN A 150 7.30 1.43 -14.79
CA GLN A 150 8.13 1.03 -13.66
C GLN A 150 8.14 2.07 -12.53
N TRP A 151 7.88 3.35 -12.81
CA TRP A 151 7.78 4.38 -11.76
C TRP A 151 6.62 4.12 -10.79
N PHE A 152 5.67 3.25 -11.14
CA PHE A 152 4.63 2.86 -10.21
C PHE A 152 5.20 2.20 -8.93
N TYR A 153 6.33 1.50 -9.03
CA TYR A 153 7.00 0.96 -7.85
C TYR A 153 7.56 2.04 -6.91
N SER A 154 7.69 3.28 -7.39
CA SER A 154 8.06 4.43 -6.57
C SER A 154 6.84 5.08 -5.88
N SER A 155 5.65 4.47 -5.97
CA SER A 155 4.45 4.94 -5.25
C SER A 155 4.68 5.10 -3.75
N PHE A 156 5.52 4.28 -3.12
CA PHE A 156 5.85 4.43 -1.71
C PHE A 156 6.50 5.80 -1.39
N LEU A 157 7.28 6.38 -2.31
CA LEU A 157 7.84 7.73 -2.13
C LEU A 157 6.74 8.77 -2.08
N LEU A 158 5.68 8.61 -2.87
CA LEU A 158 4.52 9.49 -2.86
C LEU A 158 3.83 9.46 -1.47
N PHE A 159 3.73 8.30 -0.84
CA PHE A 159 3.20 8.16 0.52
C PHE A 159 4.15 8.70 1.60
N ILE A 160 5.46 8.52 1.44
CA ILE A 160 6.47 9.12 2.34
C ILE A 160 6.41 10.66 2.27
N LEU A 161 6.05 11.24 1.13
CA LEU A 161 5.94 12.70 0.98
C LEU A 161 4.68 13.29 1.65
N VAL A 162 3.65 12.48 1.95
CA VAL A 162 2.38 12.99 2.51
C VAL A 162 2.59 13.71 3.86
N PRO A 163 3.30 13.15 4.86
CA PRO A 163 3.56 13.86 6.12
C PRO A 163 4.31 15.19 5.95
N PHE A 164 5.10 15.34 4.89
CA PHE A 164 5.88 16.56 4.60
C PHE A 164 5.18 17.53 3.67
N SER A 165 4.00 17.17 3.16
CA SER A 165 3.36 17.92 2.09
C SER A 165 3.01 19.35 2.49
N SER A 166 2.66 19.60 3.75
CA SER A 166 2.44 20.96 4.29
C SER A 166 3.72 21.79 4.28
N ALA A 167 4.80 21.28 4.88
CA ALA A 167 6.10 21.95 4.92
C ALA A 167 6.69 22.20 3.53
N LEU A 168 6.51 21.27 2.59
CA LEU A 168 6.95 21.42 1.21
C LEU A 168 6.07 22.42 0.44
N ALA A 169 4.76 22.44 0.69
CA ALA A 169 3.84 23.37 0.04
C ALA A 169 4.15 24.83 0.41
N GLU A 170 4.61 25.09 1.65
CA GLU A 170 5.03 26.44 2.08
C GLU A 170 6.24 26.97 1.30
N GLN A 171 7.13 26.09 0.85
CA GLN A 171 8.33 26.45 0.09
C GLN A 171 8.02 26.72 -1.39
N VAL A 172 6.87 26.27 -1.89
CA VAL A 172 6.51 26.36 -3.31
C VAL A 172 5.41 27.41 -3.51
N PRO A 173 5.68 28.49 -4.26
CA PRO A 173 4.66 29.50 -4.54
C PRO A 173 3.41 28.90 -5.19
N LEU A 174 2.22 29.29 -4.72
CA LEU A 174 0.94 28.77 -5.20
C LEU A 174 0.78 28.86 -6.73
N TRP A 175 1.23 29.97 -7.33
CA TRP A 175 1.15 30.18 -8.77
C TRP A 175 1.93 29.12 -9.57
N LEU A 176 3.07 28.66 -9.04
CA LEU A 176 3.89 27.63 -9.67
C LEU A 176 3.19 26.27 -9.57
N SER A 177 2.63 25.93 -8.41
CA SER A 177 1.85 24.70 -8.22
C SER A 177 0.62 24.66 -9.14
N LEU A 178 -0.08 25.78 -9.31
CA LEU A 178 -1.20 25.90 -10.26
C LEU A 178 -0.73 25.71 -11.71
N ALA A 179 0.35 26.37 -12.12
CA ALA A 179 0.89 26.23 -13.46
C ALA A 179 1.30 24.78 -13.76
N LEU A 180 1.99 24.12 -12.83
CA LEU A 180 2.39 22.71 -12.95
C LEU A 180 1.17 21.78 -13.03
N LEU A 181 0.12 22.03 -12.24
CA LEU A 181 -1.11 21.25 -12.28
C LEU A 181 -1.74 21.27 -13.68
N PHE A 182 -1.91 22.46 -14.28
CA PHE A 182 -2.46 22.58 -15.63
C PHE A 182 -1.57 21.95 -16.70
N VAL A 183 -0.25 22.15 -16.61
CA VAL A 183 0.71 21.56 -17.55
C VAL A 183 0.67 20.04 -17.47
N PHE A 184 0.71 19.45 -16.27
CA PHE A 184 0.63 18.00 -16.11
C PHE A 184 -0.71 17.43 -16.56
N ALA A 185 -1.84 18.09 -16.26
CA ALA A 185 -3.15 17.67 -16.75
C ALA A 185 -3.20 17.63 -18.29
N ALA A 186 -2.70 18.68 -18.96
CA ALA A 186 -2.65 18.74 -20.42
C ALA A 186 -1.74 17.66 -21.02
N LEU A 187 -0.59 17.38 -20.39
CA LEU A 187 0.34 16.34 -20.84
C LEU A 187 -0.24 14.93 -20.64
N ILE A 188 -0.90 14.67 -19.51
CA ILE A 188 -1.60 13.42 -19.25
C ILE A 188 -2.71 13.21 -20.28
N TRP A 189 -3.54 14.23 -20.53
CA TRP A 189 -4.60 14.17 -21.52
C TRP A 189 -4.07 13.76 -22.90
N ARG A 190 -3.02 14.45 -23.39
CA ARG A 190 -2.36 14.12 -24.66
C ARG A 190 -1.84 12.69 -24.71
N ARG A 191 -1.30 12.17 -23.60
CA ARG A 191 -0.79 10.79 -23.52
C ARG A 191 -1.91 9.76 -23.50
N CYS A 192 -3.03 10.02 -22.81
CA CYS A 192 -4.17 9.12 -22.74
C CYS A 192 -4.85 8.91 -24.11
N LEU A 193 -4.86 9.94 -24.97
CA LEU A 193 -5.38 9.85 -26.34
C LEU A 193 -4.70 8.74 -27.17
N VAL A 194 -3.41 8.49 -26.95
CA VAL A 194 -2.60 7.56 -27.75
C VAL A 194 -2.03 6.43 -26.89
N LEU A 195 -2.67 6.10 -25.75
CA LEU A 195 -2.14 5.11 -24.81
C LEU A 195 -1.94 3.73 -25.51
N PRO A 196 -0.70 3.25 -25.70
CA PRO A 196 -0.47 1.98 -26.37
C PRO A 196 -0.48 0.82 -25.37
N TRP A 197 -0.69 -0.39 -25.86
CA TRP A 197 -0.38 -1.58 -25.07
C TRP A 197 1.15 -1.68 -24.85
N ARG A 198 1.56 -2.10 -23.66
CA ARG A 198 2.98 -2.24 -23.29
C ARG A 198 3.21 -3.51 -22.48
N VAL A 199 4.24 -4.28 -22.86
CA VAL A 199 4.66 -5.50 -22.14
C VAL A 199 5.12 -5.16 -20.73
N GLU A 200 5.81 -4.03 -20.55
CA GLU A 200 6.29 -3.59 -19.24
C GLU A 200 5.14 -3.18 -18.31
N ALA A 201 4.03 -2.70 -18.86
CA ALA A 201 2.84 -2.44 -18.05
C ALA A 201 2.24 -3.75 -17.54
N ARG A 202 2.23 -4.81 -18.36
CA ARG A 202 1.78 -6.14 -17.97
C ARG A 202 2.65 -6.76 -16.88
N SER A 203 3.98 -6.62 -16.98
CA SER A 203 4.87 -7.11 -15.92
C SER A 203 4.67 -6.35 -14.62
N VAL A 204 4.57 -5.02 -14.66
CA VAL A 204 4.28 -4.18 -13.48
C VAL A 204 2.92 -4.52 -12.87
N TYR A 205 1.89 -4.70 -13.70
CA TYR A 205 0.55 -5.05 -13.23
C TYR A 205 0.50 -6.42 -12.56
N LEU A 206 1.07 -7.46 -13.19
CA LEU A 206 1.11 -8.80 -12.60
C LEU A 206 1.98 -8.84 -11.34
N ASN A 207 3.14 -8.20 -11.37
CA ASN A 207 4.03 -8.12 -10.21
C ASN A 207 3.37 -7.32 -9.07
N GLY A 208 2.73 -6.18 -9.34
CA GLY A 208 1.97 -5.42 -8.34
C GLY A 208 0.84 -6.23 -7.72
N LEU A 209 0.13 -7.03 -8.52
CA LEU A 209 -0.89 -7.96 -8.05
C LEU A 209 -0.34 -9.14 -7.25
N GLU A 210 0.94 -9.48 -7.34
CA GLU A 210 1.48 -10.68 -6.70
C GLU A 210 2.47 -10.40 -5.56
N MET A 211 3.21 -9.28 -5.64
CA MET A 211 4.29 -8.92 -4.72
C MET A 211 4.00 -7.64 -3.92
N GLY A 212 2.84 -7.00 -4.10
CA GLY A 212 2.41 -5.91 -3.20
C GLY A 212 3.29 -4.65 -3.25
N TRP A 213 3.50 -4.11 -4.45
CA TRP A 213 3.95 -2.71 -4.69
C TRP A 213 5.41 -2.35 -4.38
N PHE A 214 6.25 -3.29 -3.94
CA PHE A 214 7.64 -2.98 -3.60
C PHE A 214 8.58 -2.99 -4.82
N TRP A 215 9.38 -1.92 -4.96
CA TRP A 215 10.54 -1.89 -5.86
C TRP A 215 11.70 -2.67 -5.24
N LEU A 216 12.39 -3.49 -6.04
CA LEU A 216 13.55 -4.25 -5.58
C LEU A 216 14.71 -4.11 -6.56
N PRO A 217 15.92 -3.77 -6.08
CA PRO A 217 17.11 -3.99 -6.88
C PRO A 217 17.30 -5.49 -7.12
N ASN A 218 17.72 -5.88 -8.31
CA ASN A 218 17.95 -7.28 -8.66
C ASN A 218 19.23 -7.80 -7.99
N LEU A 219 19.11 -8.31 -6.76
CA LEU A 219 20.23 -8.82 -5.96
C LEU A 219 20.34 -10.36 -5.97
N GLN A 220 19.63 -11.04 -6.88
CA GLN A 220 19.43 -12.50 -6.89
C GLN A 220 20.71 -13.34 -7.02
N SER A 221 21.86 -12.76 -7.33
CA SER A 221 23.14 -13.48 -7.54
C SER A 221 24.01 -13.62 -6.28
N MET A 222 23.63 -13.04 -5.14
CA MET A 222 24.48 -13.08 -3.94
C MET A 222 24.30 -14.38 -3.13
N ARG A 223 25.42 -15.08 -2.87
CA ARG A 223 25.46 -16.35 -2.09
C ARG A 223 24.93 -16.22 -0.65
N PHE A 224 25.06 -15.04 -0.05
CA PHE A 224 24.51 -14.77 1.29
C PHE A 224 22.98 -14.71 1.26
N LEU A 225 22.44 -14.04 0.24
CA LEU A 225 20.99 -13.88 0.03
C LEU A 225 20.32 -15.26 -0.08
N SER A 226 20.89 -16.17 -0.88
CA SER A 226 20.33 -17.50 -1.05
C SER A 226 20.35 -18.37 0.23
N ARG A 227 21.30 -18.15 1.15
CA ARG A 227 21.27 -18.80 2.48
C ARG A 227 20.16 -18.22 3.35
N PHE A 228 19.98 -16.91 3.33
CA PHE A 228 18.93 -16.23 4.08
C PHE A 228 17.53 -16.63 3.58
N GLU A 229 17.35 -16.71 2.26
CA GLU A 229 16.12 -17.20 1.64
C GLU A 229 15.78 -18.64 2.07
N ARG A 230 16.78 -19.52 2.14
CA ARG A 230 16.61 -20.89 2.65
C ARG A 230 16.23 -20.92 4.13
N TYR A 231 16.80 -20.03 4.94
CA TYR A 231 16.47 -19.94 6.37
C TYR A 231 15.01 -19.56 6.61
N LEU A 232 14.44 -18.70 5.76
CA LEU A 232 13.06 -18.24 5.80
C LEU A 232 12.07 -19.14 5.02
N HIS A 233 12.53 -20.20 4.36
CA HIS A 233 11.64 -21.12 3.65
C HIS A 233 10.69 -21.85 4.62
N PRO A 234 9.37 -21.97 4.34
CA PRO A 234 8.66 -21.61 3.10
C PRO A 234 8.02 -20.21 3.08
N VAL A 235 8.20 -19.37 4.11
CA VAL A 235 7.63 -18.00 4.15
C VAL A 235 8.11 -17.16 2.97
N ASN A 236 9.41 -17.21 2.69
CA ASN A 236 10.01 -16.50 1.55
C ASN A 236 9.53 -17.03 0.18
N PHE A 237 8.92 -18.22 0.10
CA PHE A 237 8.40 -18.75 -1.17
C PHE A 237 7.20 -17.94 -1.69
N PHE A 238 6.36 -17.43 -0.78
CA PHE A 238 5.15 -16.69 -1.16
C PHE A 238 5.46 -15.28 -1.63
N ILE A 239 6.34 -14.57 -0.92
CA ILE A 239 6.78 -13.23 -1.29
C ILE A 239 7.88 -13.26 -2.37
N GLY A 240 8.73 -14.29 -2.38
CA GLY A 240 9.94 -14.35 -3.19
C GLY A 240 11.11 -13.55 -2.58
N PRO A 241 12.16 -13.26 -3.37
CA PRO A 241 13.36 -12.54 -2.92
C PRO A 241 13.10 -11.17 -2.28
N MET A 242 11.91 -10.62 -2.52
CA MET A 242 11.47 -9.35 -1.95
C MET A 242 11.54 -9.30 -0.44
N LEU A 243 11.09 -10.34 0.26
CA LEU A 243 11.08 -10.34 1.73
C LEU A 243 12.51 -10.21 2.25
N THR A 244 13.44 -10.92 1.61
CA THR A 244 14.85 -10.91 1.98
C THR A 244 15.49 -9.55 1.76
N VAL A 245 15.23 -8.92 0.61
CA VAL A 245 15.74 -7.57 0.33
C VAL A 245 15.10 -6.54 1.26
N LEU A 246 13.80 -6.65 1.56
CA LEU A 246 13.09 -5.75 2.46
C LEU A 246 13.66 -5.80 3.88
N LEU A 247 13.90 -7.02 4.40
CA LEU A 247 14.51 -7.25 5.71
C LEU A 247 15.95 -6.74 5.80
N LEU A 248 16.67 -6.64 4.68
CA LEU A 248 18.04 -6.11 4.64
C LEU A 248 18.07 -4.60 4.42
N LEU A 249 17.22 -4.09 3.53
CA LEU A 249 17.18 -2.68 3.14
C LEU A 249 16.55 -1.80 4.21
N LEU A 250 15.50 -2.26 4.90
CA LEU A 250 14.82 -1.46 5.93
C LEU A 250 15.76 -1.05 7.07
N PRO A 251 16.55 -1.96 7.68
CA PRO A 251 17.56 -1.57 8.67
C PRO A 251 18.60 -0.59 8.11
N VAL A 252 19.13 -0.86 6.91
CA VAL A 252 20.15 0.01 6.29
C VAL A 252 19.59 1.41 6.04
N LEU A 253 18.38 1.50 5.50
CA LEU A 253 17.71 2.78 5.26
C LEU A 253 17.47 3.53 6.57
N ALA A 254 17.02 2.84 7.62
CA ALA A 254 16.81 3.44 8.94
C ALA A 254 18.13 3.97 9.54
N LEU A 255 19.23 3.23 9.42
CA LEU A 255 20.55 3.67 9.90
C LEU A 255 21.06 4.88 9.12
N VAL A 256 20.98 4.86 7.79
CA VAL A 256 21.38 5.99 6.92
C VAL A 256 20.55 7.23 7.24
N LEU A 257 19.23 7.08 7.34
CA LEU A 257 18.34 8.16 7.71
C LEU A 257 18.65 8.69 9.11
N GLY A 258 18.86 7.81 10.10
CA GLY A 258 19.24 8.21 11.45
C GLY A 258 20.52 9.04 11.51
N VAL A 259 21.56 8.64 10.75
CA VAL A 259 22.81 9.42 10.63
C VAL A 259 22.57 10.76 9.94
N LEU A 260 21.85 10.77 8.81
CA LEU A 260 21.57 12.01 8.07
C LEU A 260 20.78 13.01 8.90
N PHE A 261 19.77 12.56 9.65
CA PHE A 261 18.97 13.45 10.48
C PHE A 261 19.76 14.00 11.67
N GLN A 262 20.68 13.21 12.25
CA GLN A 262 21.59 13.72 13.27
C GLN A 262 22.54 14.79 12.73
N LEU A 263 23.02 14.62 11.49
CA LEU A 263 23.87 15.61 10.81
C LEU A 263 23.12 16.90 10.43
N MET A 264 21.83 16.79 10.10
CA MET A 264 20.99 17.89 9.62
C MET A 264 20.14 18.55 10.73
N HIS A 265 20.19 18.02 11.96
CA HIS A 265 19.37 18.44 13.10
C HIS A 265 17.86 18.47 12.79
N TRP A 266 17.35 17.42 12.14
CA TRP A 266 15.92 17.29 11.84
C TRP A 266 15.27 16.25 12.75
N ASP A 267 14.16 16.63 13.39
CA ASP A 267 13.37 15.75 14.26
C ASP A 267 12.47 14.83 13.43
N PHE A 268 13.01 13.67 13.02
CA PHE A 268 12.26 12.71 12.22
C PHE A 268 12.10 11.35 12.91
N PRO A 269 10.88 10.78 12.97
CA PRO A 269 10.61 9.54 13.71
C PRO A 269 11.04 8.29 12.90
N VAL A 270 12.35 8.15 12.64
CA VAL A 270 12.94 7.03 11.87
C VAL A 270 12.54 5.67 12.44
N LEU A 271 12.60 5.53 13.77
CA LEU A 271 12.30 4.28 14.45
C LEU A 271 10.83 3.88 14.35
N LEU A 272 9.92 4.85 14.33
CA LEU A 272 8.49 4.60 14.12
C LEU A 272 8.24 4.07 12.72
N LEU A 273 8.87 4.64 11.70
CA LEU A 273 8.75 4.17 10.33
C LEU A 273 9.34 2.77 10.16
N LEU A 274 10.53 2.51 10.75
CA LEU A 274 11.13 1.18 10.74
C LEU A 274 10.16 0.16 11.33
N ALA A 275 9.58 0.45 12.50
CA ALA A 275 8.60 -0.41 13.15
C ALA A 275 7.37 -0.65 12.27
N GLN A 276 6.78 0.40 11.69
CA GLN A 276 5.62 0.28 10.80
C GLN A 276 5.91 -0.56 9.55
N PHE A 277 7.02 -0.32 8.87
CA PHE A 277 7.40 -1.09 7.69
C PHE A 277 7.69 -2.56 8.01
N CYS A 278 8.21 -2.85 9.21
CA CYS A 278 8.36 -4.23 9.69
C CYS A 278 7.01 -4.93 9.87
N VAL A 279 6.00 -4.26 10.45
CA VAL A 279 4.65 -4.82 10.58
C VAL A 279 3.99 -5.02 9.20
N ILE A 280 4.17 -4.06 8.27
CA ILE A 280 3.68 -4.18 6.89
C ILE A 280 4.35 -5.38 6.17
N SER A 281 5.64 -5.61 6.39
CA SER A 281 6.38 -6.75 5.84
C SER A 281 5.74 -8.09 6.24
N CYS A 282 5.30 -8.21 7.49
CA CYS A 282 4.56 -9.38 7.97
C CYS A 282 3.21 -9.55 7.27
N ALA A 283 2.48 -8.47 7.02
CA ALA A 283 1.19 -8.52 6.33
C ALA A 283 1.34 -8.97 4.87
N LEU A 284 2.41 -8.53 4.20
CA LEU A 284 2.74 -8.91 2.81
C LEU A 284 2.94 -10.43 2.64
N VAL A 285 3.35 -11.14 3.69
CA VAL A 285 3.52 -12.61 3.66
C VAL A 285 2.18 -13.27 3.38
N HIS A 286 1.15 -12.86 4.12
CA HIS A 286 -0.18 -13.43 3.96
C HIS A 286 -0.92 -12.90 2.75
N TRP A 287 -0.62 -11.66 2.37
CA TRP A 287 -1.15 -11.06 1.15
C TRP A 287 -0.76 -11.89 -0.08
N SER A 288 0.54 -12.08 -0.27
CA SER A 288 1.09 -12.86 -1.38
C SER A 288 0.64 -14.32 -1.32
N ARG A 289 0.56 -14.93 -0.13
CA ARG A 289 0.03 -16.29 0.06
C ARG A 289 -1.41 -16.43 -0.42
N VAL A 290 -2.31 -15.51 -0.05
CA VAL A 290 -3.73 -15.56 -0.45
C VAL A 290 -3.88 -15.36 -1.96
N GLN A 291 -3.07 -14.51 -2.57
CA GLN A 291 -3.10 -14.27 -4.01
C GLN A 291 -2.53 -15.45 -4.80
N ARG A 292 -1.50 -16.12 -4.27
CA ARG A 292 -0.82 -17.26 -4.89
C ARG A 292 -1.29 -18.59 -4.29
N ALA A 293 -2.60 -18.86 -4.28
CA ALA A 293 -3.13 -20.13 -3.76
C ALA A 293 -2.46 -21.37 -4.41
N ARG A 294 -2.14 -21.29 -5.71
CA ARG A 294 -1.41 -22.34 -6.47
C ARG A 294 0.00 -22.61 -5.95
N ALA A 295 0.66 -21.62 -5.32
CA ALA A 295 1.99 -21.79 -4.74
C ALA A 295 1.95 -22.77 -3.55
N THR A 296 0.84 -22.81 -2.81
CA THR A 296 0.65 -23.79 -1.72
C THR A 296 0.59 -25.22 -2.27
N ALA A 297 -0.13 -25.44 -3.37
CA ALA A 297 -0.18 -26.75 -4.02
C ALA A 297 1.20 -27.17 -4.54
N LEU A 298 1.96 -26.24 -5.12
CA LEU A 298 3.32 -26.50 -5.58
C LEU A 298 4.27 -26.87 -4.44
N LEU A 299 4.16 -26.19 -3.28
CA LEU A 299 4.94 -26.53 -2.08
C LEU A 299 4.65 -27.95 -1.59
N LEU A 300 3.40 -28.40 -1.65
CA LEU A 300 3.01 -29.76 -1.23
C LEU A 300 3.54 -30.85 -2.18
N LEU A 301 3.75 -30.52 -3.46
CA LEU A 301 4.31 -31.44 -4.45
C LEU A 301 5.84 -31.55 -4.37
N MET A 302 6.51 -30.62 -3.68
CA MET A 302 7.96 -30.68 -3.53
C MET A 302 8.36 -31.80 -2.55
N PRO A 303 9.46 -32.54 -2.83
CA PRO A 303 9.94 -33.65 -1.99
C PRO A 303 10.58 -33.19 -0.65
N GLY A 304 10.16 -32.05 -0.10
CA GLY A 304 10.73 -31.43 1.10
C GLY A 304 9.80 -31.40 2.32
N PHE A 305 8.56 -31.88 2.21
CA PHE A 305 7.59 -31.85 3.31
C PHE A 305 6.87 -33.19 3.45
N ASP A 306 6.71 -33.64 4.70
CA ASP A 306 5.94 -34.84 5.06
C ASP A 306 4.43 -34.55 5.01
N GLY A 307 3.95 -34.21 3.81
CA GLY A 307 2.57 -33.81 3.56
C GLY A 307 2.16 -32.49 4.21
N ARG A 308 0.84 -32.33 4.37
CA ARG A 308 0.22 -31.06 4.79
C ARG A 308 0.64 -30.61 6.18
N THR A 309 0.68 -31.52 7.14
CA THR A 309 1.06 -31.21 8.53
C THR A 309 2.53 -30.77 8.61
N GLY A 310 3.41 -31.43 7.84
CA GLY A 310 4.81 -31.03 7.71
C GLY A 310 4.97 -29.61 7.16
N LEU A 311 4.21 -29.25 6.12
CA LEU A 311 4.23 -27.91 5.52
C LEU A 311 3.71 -26.84 6.50
N ILE A 312 2.60 -27.10 7.21
CA ILE A 312 2.04 -26.17 8.21
C ILE A 312 3.07 -25.91 9.31
N ASN A 313 3.69 -26.97 9.84
CA ASN A 313 4.71 -26.85 10.89
C ASN A 313 5.97 -26.13 10.40
N ALA A 314 6.37 -26.31 9.14
CA ALA A 314 7.49 -25.59 8.55
C ALA A 314 7.16 -24.10 8.34
N PHE A 315 5.96 -23.79 7.86
CA PHE A 315 5.50 -22.42 7.69
C PHE A 315 5.41 -21.67 9.02
N ALA A 316 4.81 -22.28 10.06
CA ALA A 316 4.73 -21.71 11.40
C ALA A 316 6.12 -21.42 12.00
N ARG A 317 7.08 -22.34 11.84
CA ARG A 317 8.48 -22.11 12.23
C ARG A 317 9.12 -20.97 11.44
N GLY A 318 8.84 -20.88 10.14
CA GLY A 318 9.30 -19.76 9.30
C GLY A 318 8.75 -18.41 9.75
N GLN A 319 7.47 -18.34 10.15
CA GLN A 319 6.86 -17.12 10.69
C GLN A 319 7.51 -16.71 12.02
N GLN A 320 7.81 -17.66 12.90
CA GLN A 320 8.53 -17.38 14.14
C GLN A 320 9.96 -16.88 13.86
N ARG A 321 10.69 -17.49 12.92
CA ARG A 321 12.01 -17.00 12.49
C ARG A 321 11.96 -15.58 11.95
N LEU A 322 10.96 -15.27 11.13
CA LEU A 322 10.73 -13.91 10.61
C LEU A 322 10.49 -12.92 11.75
N LEU A 323 9.63 -13.27 12.71
CA LEU A 323 9.33 -12.45 13.87
C LEU A 323 10.60 -12.15 14.68
N TYR A 324 11.41 -13.16 14.98
CA TYR A 324 12.68 -12.95 15.69
C TYR A 324 13.66 -12.06 14.92
N LEU A 325 13.80 -12.27 13.61
CA LEU A 325 14.69 -11.45 12.77
C LEU A 325 14.26 -9.98 12.77
N ILE A 326 12.95 -9.71 12.63
CA ILE A 326 12.42 -8.36 12.69
C ILE A 326 12.69 -7.72 14.05
N SER A 327 12.37 -8.41 15.15
CA SER A 327 12.55 -7.85 16.49
C SER A 327 14.01 -7.61 16.86
N VAL A 328 14.91 -8.52 16.49
CA VAL A 328 16.36 -8.31 16.64
C VAL A 328 16.83 -7.16 15.76
N GLY A 329 16.35 -7.06 14.51
CA GLY A 329 16.69 -5.98 13.60
C GLY A 329 16.27 -4.60 14.14
N VAL A 330 15.05 -4.48 14.64
CA VAL A 330 14.55 -3.25 15.27
C VAL A 330 15.36 -2.92 16.51
N LEU A 331 15.61 -3.89 17.40
CA LEU A 331 16.42 -3.68 18.60
C LEU A 331 17.82 -3.16 18.26
N LEU A 332 18.51 -3.76 17.29
CA LEU A 332 19.85 -3.34 16.88
C LEU A 332 19.85 -1.93 16.27
N CYS A 333 18.86 -1.60 15.43
CA CYS A 333 18.73 -0.26 14.85
C CYS A 333 18.44 0.78 15.95
N SER A 334 17.53 0.47 16.87
CA SER A 334 17.19 1.35 17.98
C SER A 334 18.35 1.56 18.94
N LEU A 335 19.13 0.52 19.25
CA LEU A 335 20.34 0.66 20.07
C LEU A 335 21.38 1.54 19.39
N PHE A 336 21.59 1.39 18.08
CA PHE A 336 22.53 2.23 17.33
C PHE A 336 22.09 3.69 17.28
N ILE A 337 20.81 3.97 17.00
CA ILE A 337 20.28 5.34 16.98
C ILE A 337 20.30 5.95 18.40
N THR A 338 20.01 5.16 19.43
CA THR A 338 20.15 5.58 20.84
C THR A 338 21.59 5.95 21.16
N TRP A 339 22.56 5.17 20.68
CA TRP A 339 23.99 5.46 20.84
C TRP A 339 24.41 6.76 20.14
N LEU A 340 23.83 7.08 18.98
CA LEU A 340 24.11 8.32 18.25
C LEU A 340 23.52 9.56 18.94
N ASN A 341 22.29 9.47 19.44
CA ASN A 341 21.56 10.64 19.93
C ASN A 341 21.66 10.83 21.45
N GLY A 342 21.97 9.77 22.22
CA GLY A 342 22.15 9.83 23.68
C GLY A 342 20.86 10.02 24.50
N GLU A 343 19.71 10.24 23.86
CA GLU A 343 18.48 10.71 24.53
C GLU A 343 17.41 9.64 24.80
N MET A 344 17.55 8.43 24.23
CA MET A 344 16.51 7.41 24.38
C MET A 344 16.60 6.69 25.73
N SER A 345 15.51 6.74 26.49
CA SER A 345 15.35 5.98 27.73
C SER A 345 15.17 4.48 27.46
N VAL A 346 15.69 3.64 28.36
CA VAL A 346 15.54 2.16 28.28
C VAL A 346 14.07 1.72 28.20
N PRO A 347 13.12 2.31 28.96
CA PRO A 347 11.70 1.96 28.84
C PRO A 347 11.13 2.25 27.45
N LEU A 348 11.54 3.34 26.81
CA LEU A 348 11.08 3.68 25.45
C LEU A 348 11.61 2.69 24.41
N LEU A 349 12.88 2.31 24.53
CA LEU A 349 13.49 1.26 23.70
C LEU A 349 12.72 -0.06 23.82
N ALA A 350 12.44 -0.49 25.06
CA ALA A 350 11.69 -1.70 25.33
C ALA A 350 10.26 -1.62 24.78
N HIS A 351 9.57 -0.49 24.98
CA HIS A 351 8.24 -0.24 24.43
C HIS A 351 8.23 -0.41 22.90
N LEU A 352 9.13 0.25 22.17
CA LEU A 352 9.19 0.18 20.70
C LEU A 352 9.44 -1.25 20.17
N VAL A 353 10.35 -1.99 20.80
CA VAL A 353 10.69 -3.36 20.37
C VAL A 353 9.56 -4.33 20.65
N ILE A 354 8.98 -4.29 21.87
CA ILE A 354 7.86 -5.17 22.25
C ILE A 354 6.60 -4.80 21.49
N SER A 355 6.37 -3.50 21.24
CA SER A 355 5.23 -3.02 20.45
C SER A 355 5.26 -3.57 19.03
N THR A 356 6.43 -3.48 18.39
CA THR A 356 6.64 -4.02 17.05
C THR A 356 6.48 -5.53 17.04
N TYR A 357 7.00 -6.23 18.05
CA TYR A 357 6.87 -7.68 18.19
C TYR A 357 5.41 -8.13 18.26
N TRP A 358 4.59 -7.53 19.14
CA TRP A 358 3.19 -7.95 19.26
C TRP A 358 2.39 -7.64 18.00
N ALA A 359 2.65 -6.50 17.35
CA ALA A 359 1.96 -6.13 16.11
C ALA A 359 2.31 -7.10 14.98
N CYS A 360 3.58 -7.43 14.79
CA CYS A 360 4.03 -8.44 13.84
C CYS A 360 3.42 -9.83 14.14
N ALA A 361 3.40 -10.24 15.41
CA ALA A 361 2.85 -11.53 15.82
C ALA A 361 1.34 -11.62 15.55
N LEU A 362 0.57 -10.58 15.89
CA LEU A 362 -0.85 -10.51 15.59
C LEU A 362 -1.12 -10.53 14.08
N VAL A 363 -0.38 -9.75 13.29
CA VAL A 363 -0.55 -9.72 11.82
C VAL A 363 -0.27 -11.09 11.20
N LEU A 364 0.80 -11.77 11.61
CA LEU A 364 1.12 -13.13 11.14
C LEU A 364 0.06 -14.14 11.59
N GLY A 365 -0.43 -14.05 12.83
CA GLY A 365 -1.44 -14.95 13.38
C GLY A 365 -2.81 -14.78 12.73
N LEU A 366 -3.31 -13.55 12.66
CA LEU A 366 -4.57 -13.22 11.96
C LEU A 366 -4.45 -13.51 10.47
N GLY A 367 -3.30 -13.23 9.86
CA GLY A 367 -3.01 -13.56 8.47
C GLY A 367 -3.18 -15.04 8.16
N CYS A 368 -2.84 -15.94 9.10
CA CYS A 368 -3.10 -17.37 8.94
C CYS A 368 -4.59 -17.72 8.77
N LEU A 369 -5.49 -16.93 9.37
CA LEU A 369 -6.95 -17.12 9.31
C LEU A 369 -7.56 -16.56 8.00
N CYS A 370 -6.88 -15.61 7.35
CA CYS A 370 -7.38 -14.96 6.14
C CYS A 370 -7.40 -15.91 4.94
N ARG A 371 -8.51 -15.93 4.20
CA ARG A 371 -8.69 -16.67 2.94
C ARG A 371 -8.93 -15.76 1.74
N ARG A 372 -9.40 -14.54 1.99
CA ARG A 372 -9.67 -13.53 0.96
C ARG A 372 -8.70 -12.36 1.14
N VAL A 373 -8.34 -11.73 0.03
CA VAL A 373 -7.44 -10.57 0.03
C VAL A 373 -8.00 -9.46 0.93
N LEU A 374 -9.32 -9.22 0.90
CA LEU A 374 -9.98 -8.25 1.79
C LEU A 374 -9.78 -8.55 3.28
N GLN A 375 -9.71 -9.83 3.68
CA GLN A 375 -9.45 -10.19 5.08
C GLN A 375 -8.00 -9.87 5.46
N VAL A 376 -7.05 -10.04 4.54
CA VAL A 376 -5.67 -9.60 4.74
C VAL A 376 -5.57 -8.07 4.73
N SER A 377 -6.34 -7.37 3.89
CA SER A 377 -6.44 -5.90 3.97
C SER A 377 -6.91 -5.46 5.36
N LEU A 378 -7.87 -6.18 5.96
CA LEU A 378 -8.37 -5.88 7.30
C LEU A 378 -7.28 -6.06 8.38
N THR A 379 -6.33 -6.98 8.21
CA THR A 379 -5.23 -7.13 9.17
C THR A 379 -4.28 -5.92 9.15
N MET A 380 -4.30 -5.08 8.10
CA MET A 380 -3.58 -3.79 8.10
C MET A 380 -4.15 -2.80 9.12
N LEU A 381 -5.38 -2.99 9.64
CA LEU A 381 -5.86 -2.21 10.78
C LEU A 381 -4.97 -2.39 12.02
N VAL A 382 -4.27 -3.52 12.15
CA VAL A 382 -3.27 -3.72 13.21
C VAL A 382 -2.08 -2.78 13.03
N VAL A 383 -1.68 -2.46 11.79
CA VAL A 383 -0.63 -1.46 11.52
C VAL A 383 -1.08 -0.08 12.01
N LEU A 384 -2.34 0.29 11.75
CA LEU A 384 -2.92 1.55 12.25
C LEU A 384 -2.99 1.56 13.78
N ALA A 385 -3.49 0.48 14.39
CA ALA A 385 -3.57 0.34 15.84
C ALA A 385 -2.19 0.43 16.48
N HIS A 386 -1.18 -0.23 15.91
CA HIS A 386 0.21 -0.14 16.36
C HIS A 386 0.76 1.29 16.22
N SER A 387 0.52 1.96 15.10
CA SER A 387 0.93 3.35 14.87
C SER A 387 0.33 4.30 15.91
N LEU A 388 -0.97 4.15 16.19
CA LEU A 388 -1.66 4.92 17.22
C LEU A 388 -1.12 4.60 18.61
N TRP A 389 -0.90 3.33 18.92
CA TRP A 389 -0.38 2.86 20.20
C TRP A 389 0.98 3.48 20.52
N VAL A 390 1.92 3.43 19.58
CA VAL A 390 3.27 4.01 19.75
C VAL A 390 3.24 5.54 19.74
N SER A 391 2.41 6.16 18.89
CA SER A 391 2.30 7.63 18.86
C SER A 391 1.69 8.19 20.15
N LEU A 392 0.67 7.53 20.71
CA LEU A 392 0.03 7.95 21.97
C LEU A 392 0.97 7.75 23.17
N SER A 393 1.74 6.65 23.20
CA SER A 393 2.70 6.41 24.28
C SER A 393 3.83 7.43 24.27
N LEU A 394 4.30 7.83 23.08
CA LEU A 394 5.29 8.91 22.90
C LEU A 394 4.73 10.27 23.34
N ALA A 395 3.48 10.59 23.01
CA ALA A 395 2.85 11.84 23.44
C ALA A 395 2.71 11.91 24.98
N MET A 396 2.39 10.79 25.63
CA MET A 396 2.25 10.69 27.10
C MET A 396 3.58 10.46 27.83
N GLN A 397 4.70 10.36 27.12
CA GLN A 397 6.02 10.25 27.73
C GLN A 397 6.38 11.50 28.53
N HIS A 398 5.87 12.68 28.15
CA HIS A 398 6.05 13.91 28.92
C HIS A 398 5.49 13.85 30.34
N ASP A 399 4.51 12.97 30.60
CA ASP A 399 3.86 12.84 31.91
C ASP A 399 4.48 11.74 32.80
N GLY A 400 5.55 11.07 32.33
CA GLY A 400 6.33 10.12 33.16
C GLY A 400 5.73 8.71 33.34
N HIS A 401 4.70 8.33 32.59
CA HIS A 401 3.92 7.09 32.79
C HIS A 401 4.16 5.95 31.77
N LEU A 402 5.40 5.76 31.29
CA LEU A 402 5.75 4.73 30.29
C LEU A 402 5.53 3.27 30.75
N TYR A 403 5.49 3.01 32.06
CA TYR A 403 5.39 1.65 32.62
C TYR A 403 4.05 0.96 32.28
N TYR A 404 2.94 1.72 32.26
CA TYR A 404 1.62 1.16 31.92
C TYR A 404 1.54 0.71 30.46
N TRP A 405 2.17 1.46 29.56
CA TRP A 405 2.25 1.11 28.14
C TRP A 405 3.06 -0.17 27.92
N LEU A 406 4.17 -0.33 28.66
CA LEU A 406 5.01 -1.52 28.59
C LEU A 406 4.28 -2.77 29.12
N LEU A 407 3.49 -2.62 30.19
CA LEU A 407 2.62 -3.69 30.67
C LEU A 407 1.55 -4.07 29.63
N GLY A 408 0.98 -3.06 28.95
CA GLY A 408 0.10 -3.26 27.80
C GLY A 408 0.78 -4.02 26.65
N ASP A 409 2.03 -3.69 26.32
CA ASP A 409 2.77 -4.40 25.27
C ASP A 409 3.04 -5.86 25.61
N ILE A 410 3.35 -6.17 26.88
CA ILE A 410 3.54 -7.56 27.33
C ILE A 410 2.25 -8.35 27.17
N LEU A 411 1.11 -7.78 27.58
CA LEU A 411 -0.19 -8.42 27.43
C LEU A 411 -0.53 -8.64 25.94
N LEU A 412 -0.32 -7.63 25.10
CA LEU A 412 -0.52 -7.72 23.66
C LEU A 412 0.44 -8.72 23.00
N ALA A 413 1.68 -8.84 23.48
CA ALA A 413 2.66 -9.82 22.99
C ALA A 413 2.22 -11.25 23.28
N VAL A 414 1.67 -11.51 24.47
CA VAL A 414 1.07 -12.81 24.82
C VAL A 414 -0.12 -13.10 23.90
N LEU A 415 -1.03 -12.13 23.71
CA LEU A 415 -2.16 -12.28 22.79
C LEU A 415 -1.70 -12.53 21.34
N GLY A 416 -0.66 -11.83 20.89
CA GLY A 416 -0.03 -12.02 19.58
C GLY A 416 0.52 -13.44 19.39
N GLN A 417 1.20 -13.98 20.39
CA GLN A 417 1.70 -15.36 20.35
C GLN A 417 0.57 -16.40 20.37
N VAL A 418 -0.48 -16.18 21.17
CA VAL A 418 -1.67 -17.04 21.17
C VAL A 418 -2.35 -17.02 19.79
N ALA A 419 -2.50 -15.83 19.19
CA ALA A 419 -3.07 -15.68 17.85
C ALA A 419 -2.21 -16.37 16.78
N LEU A 420 -0.88 -16.28 16.87
CA LEU A 420 0.04 -16.94 15.96
C LEU A 420 -0.03 -18.46 16.09
N PHE A 421 -0.03 -18.99 17.31
CA PHE A 421 -0.17 -20.42 17.58
C PHE A 421 -1.51 -20.96 17.08
N TRP A 422 -2.62 -20.31 17.44
CA TRP A 422 -3.94 -20.73 17.01
C TRP A 422 -4.13 -20.61 15.50
N GLY A 423 -3.73 -19.48 14.92
CA GLY A 423 -3.77 -19.21 13.48
C GLY A 423 -3.02 -20.29 12.69
N SER A 424 -1.84 -20.71 13.15
CA SER A 424 -1.06 -21.76 12.49
C SER A 424 -1.81 -23.10 12.39
N LYS A 425 -2.64 -23.45 13.39
CA LYS A 425 -3.42 -24.71 13.41
C LYS A 425 -4.61 -24.71 12.45
N THR A 426 -5.11 -23.52 12.13
CA THR A 426 -6.24 -23.30 11.21
C THR A 426 -5.81 -23.11 9.75
N LEU A 427 -4.51 -23.00 9.51
CA LEU A 427 -3.93 -22.76 8.19
C LEU A 427 -4.30 -23.89 7.21
N TRP A 428 -4.83 -23.52 6.04
CA TRP A 428 -5.23 -24.41 4.94
C TRP A 428 -6.25 -25.51 5.29
N ARG A 429 -7.13 -25.26 6.28
CA ARG A 429 -8.15 -26.26 6.70
C ARG A 429 -9.17 -26.69 5.65
N ILE A 430 -9.42 -25.89 4.62
CA ILE A 430 -10.50 -26.13 3.65
C ILE A 430 -10.02 -25.96 2.19
N ASP A 431 -8.87 -25.32 1.95
CA ASP A 431 -8.45 -24.90 0.61
C ASP A 431 -7.88 -26.03 -0.28
N ILE A 432 -7.68 -27.23 0.27
CA ILE A 432 -7.10 -28.38 -0.46
C ILE A 432 -8.15 -29.47 -0.75
N ASP A 433 -9.27 -29.50 -0.01
CA ASP A 433 -10.30 -30.53 -0.18
C ASP A 433 -11.21 -30.26 -1.40
N GLY A 434 -11.04 -29.12 -2.07
CA GLY A 434 -11.74 -28.73 -3.30
C GLY A 434 -10.89 -28.78 -4.57
N LEU A 435 -9.73 -29.44 -4.53
CA LEU A 435 -8.87 -29.70 -5.69
C LEU A 435 -9.13 -31.09 -6.28
#